data_AF-A0A9P6EJY9-F1
#
_entry.id   AF-A0A9P6EJY9-F1
#
_cell.length_a   1.000
_cell.length_b   1.000
_cell.length_c   1.000
_cell.angle_alpha   90.00
_cell.angle_beta   90.00
_cell.angle_gamma   90.00
#
_symmetry.space_group_name_H-M   'P 1'
#
loop_
_entity.id
_entity.type
_entity.pdbx_description
1 polymer ?
#
loop_
_entity_poly.entity_id
_entity_poly.type
_entity_poly.pdbx_seq_one_letter_code
_entity_poly.pdbx_strand_id
1 'polypeptide(L)'
;MSFKKLEIFPTNPTTTRGESTKLSSSKDKIVYASGRTVVIRDLKNPGATTIYSGHIQNTTVARISPSGYYCASADVTGKVNVWDVVGEDQILKGEYRVLSGRVNDLAWDGESKRIIAVGDGKEKFGSAFMMDTGSSTGEIIGHSKVINAVSIRHQRPFRAATAGDDTQIIFHTGAPYKYEKTISTHTKFVQDIQYAASGDHFVSVGSDSKIFLYDGKTGDTVAEFTDSPHKGTIFAASWSPDSKQIFTSSGDRTVKLWDAQTQKAITTWTLGTAIEQQQVGNTWNGDNVLVSLSISGDLNVFDPRTGDKPVQILTAPQKAVNAITPVHEGSTSTFLTGTADGRVYAYNGDQKSSTVVEGKTHSNNVSGLATAKDGKVYSIGFDDHVREIDADGSSFVPAAVATSTQPKSIAIAGDGTVFVGEIGIVEAFRSNQKVLEQKPSYQPSAIGAGGSFVAIGGEDRKVRLNEWDGKALKELAVLEGNQGQVSALSFSPDGKYLASGDSSGKVILFDVQERKLFTSRWAHHSARINSFSWTEDSRHLASGSLDTHVYIWSTEKLMKNVPIKNAGPGGINGVLWLNGGKSPNGTGKLASTGFDGVVRIWEVKFHT
;
A
#
# COMPACT_ATOMS: atom_id res chain seq x y z
N MET A 1 23.34 20.79 -1.68
CA MET A 1 21.94 20.88 -1.18
C MET A 1 21.44 19.50 -0.91
N SER A 2 20.53 19.36 0.04
CA SER A 2 20.14 18.07 0.59
C SER A 2 18.63 17.98 0.70
N PHE A 3 18.15 16.76 0.61
CA PHE A 3 16.84 16.38 1.07
C PHE A 3 17.01 15.42 2.25
N LYS A 4 15.98 15.31 3.08
CA LYS A 4 15.92 14.34 4.17
C LYS A 4 14.52 13.75 4.21
N LYS A 5 14.42 12.42 4.26
CA LYS A 5 13.14 11.75 4.51
C LYS A 5 12.74 12.00 5.96
N LEU A 6 11.56 12.59 6.17
CA LEU A 6 11.02 12.87 7.50
C LEU A 6 10.11 11.76 7.98
N GLU A 7 9.14 11.37 7.15
CA GLU A 7 8.04 10.51 7.56
C GLU A 7 7.61 9.57 6.44
N ILE A 8 7.01 8.45 6.84
CA ILE A 8 6.45 7.43 5.96
C ILE A 8 5.06 7.09 6.46
N PHE A 9 4.08 7.17 5.58
CA PHE A 9 2.78 6.55 5.79
C PHE A 9 2.74 5.24 5.01
N PRO A 10 2.83 4.09 5.70
CA PRO A 10 2.86 2.80 5.02
C PRO A 10 1.52 2.45 4.40
N THR A 11 1.60 1.61 3.38
CA THR A 11 0.47 0.81 2.87
C THR A 11 0.07 -0.26 3.90
N ASN A 12 -1.17 -0.70 3.86
CA ASN A 12 -1.68 -1.83 4.63
C ASN A 12 -1.49 -3.15 3.83
N PRO A 13 -1.59 -4.31 4.51
CA PRO A 13 -1.38 -5.60 3.85
C PRO A 13 -2.31 -5.78 2.65
N THR A 14 -1.79 -6.37 1.57
CA THR A 14 -2.65 -6.78 0.46
C THR A 14 -3.45 -8.02 0.86
N THR A 15 -4.76 -7.94 0.72
CA THR A 15 -5.69 -9.03 1.06
C THR A 15 -6.36 -9.61 -0.17
N THR A 16 -6.73 -10.90 -0.09
CA THR A 16 -7.54 -11.59 -1.09
C THR A 16 -8.73 -12.23 -0.37
N ARG A 17 -9.91 -12.18 -0.99
CA ARG A 17 -11.10 -12.80 -0.41
C ARG A 17 -10.95 -14.32 -0.34
N GLY A 18 -11.19 -14.87 0.84
CA GLY A 18 -11.13 -16.31 1.07
C GLY A 18 -9.72 -16.87 1.27
N GLU A 19 -8.69 -16.02 1.33
CA GLU A 19 -7.31 -16.43 1.60
C GLU A 19 -6.83 -15.88 2.94
N SER A 20 -6.05 -16.68 3.67
CA SER A 20 -5.32 -16.22 4.85
C SER A 20 -4.19 -15.27 4.44
N THR A 21 -4.09 -14.12 5.12
CA THR A 21 -2.98 -13.17 4.96
C THR A 21 -2.06 -13.27 6.16
N LYS A 22 -0.82 -13.71 5.94
CA LYS A 22 0.13 -13.99 7.01
C LYS A 22 0.75 -12.71 7.57
N LEU A 23 0.44 -12.42 8.83
CA LEU A 23 1.08 -11.37 9.63
C LEU A 23 2.04 -11.98 10.64
N SER A 24 3.18 -11.35 10.90
CA SER A 24 4.02 -11.65 12.07
C SER A 24 4.26 -10.42 12.93
N SER A 25 4.71 -10.67 14.15
CA SER A 25 5.23 -9.68 15.07
C SER A 25 6.69 -9.98 15.40
N SER A 26 7.43 -8.94 15.74
CA SER A 26 8.75 -9.06 16.35
C SER A 26 8.97 -7.85 17.26
N LYS A 27 9.04 -8.09 18.57
CA LYS A 27 9.00 -7.03 19.59
C LYS A 27 7.77 -6.13 19.34
N ASP A 28 7.93 -4.82 19.32
CA ASP A 28 6.85 -3.83 19.10
C ASP A 28 6.48 -3.60 17.62
N LYS A 29 6.97 -4.46 16.71
CA LYS A 29 6.78 -4.30 15.26
C LYS A 29 5.84 -5.36 14.72
N ILE A 30 5.02 -4.97 13.75
CA ILE A 30 4.26 -5.88 12.89
C ILE A 30 4.91 -5.94 11.51
N VAL A 31 4.89 -7.13 10.90
CA VAL A 31 5.57 -7.42 9.64
C VAL A 31 4.58 -8.05 8.68
N TYR A 32 4.50 -7.50 7.48
CA TYR A 32 3.55 -7.95 6.48
C TYR A 32 3.99 -7.62 5.05
N ALA A 33 3.42 -8.34 4.09
CA ALA A 33 3.58 -8.11 2.67
C ALA A 33 2.52 -7.14 2.13
N SER A 34 2.91 -6.22 1.24
CA SER A 34 1.99 -5.36 0.51
C SER A 34 2.52 -5.05 -0.89
N GLY A 35 1.77 -5.47 -1.91
CA GLY A 35 2.21 -5.42 -3.31
C GLY A 35 3.58 -6.09 -3.48
N ARG A 36 4.57 -5.34 -3.95
CA ARG A 36 5.96 -5.80 -4.16
C ARG A 36 6.89 -5.46 -2.99
N THR A 37 6.33 -5.02 -1.86
CA THR A 37 7.10 -4.51 -0.72
C THR A 37 6.79 -5.28 0.55
N VAL A 38 7.77 -5.33 1.45
CA VAL A 38 7.58 -5.78 2.82
C VAL A 38 7.58 -4.57 3.73
N VAL A 39 6.58 -4.50 4.61
CA VAL A 39 6.44 -3.44 5.59
C VAL A 39 6.74 -3.99 6.98
N ILE A 40 7.64 -3.33 7.69
CA ILE A 40 7.88 -3.53 9.12
C ILE A 40 7.41 -2.24 9.80
N ARG A 41 6.19 -2.28 10.33
CA ARG A 41 5.54 -1.13 10.96
C ARG A 41 5.72 -1.20 12.47
N ASP A 42 6.22 -0.12 13.05
CA ASP A 42 6.30 0.04 14.50
C ASP A 42 4.98 0.62 15.01
N LEU A 43 4.34 -0.08 15.95
CA LEU A 43 3.04 0.32 16.48
C LEU A 43 3.14 1.51 17.45
N LYS A 44 4.29 1.69 18.12
CA LYS A 44 4.52 2.80 19.07
C LYS A 44 5.04 4.04 18.36
N ASN A 45 5.80 3.87 17.30
CA ASN A 45 6.33 4.96 16.47
C ASN A 45 6.03 4.72 14.98
N PRO A 46 4.84 5.10 14.48
CA PRO A 46 4.47 4.89 13.08
C PRO A 46 5.47 5.48 12.07
N GLY A 47 6.20 6.53 12.45
CA GLY A 47 7.24 7.15 11.63
C GLY A 47 8.52 6.31 11.46
N ALA A 48 8.77 5.33 12.34
CA ALA A 48 9.90 4.40 12.29
C ALA A 48 9.59 3.14 11.46
N THR A 49 8.79 3.28 10.41
CA THR A 49 8.42 2.17 9.53
C THR A 49 9.52 1.89 8.50
N THR A 50 9.87 0.61 8.35
CA THR A 50 10.82 0.13 7.34
C THR A 50 10.05 -0.45 6.15
N ILE A 51 10.41 -0.04 4.94
CA ILE A 51 9.87 -0.57 3.68
C ILE A 51 11.01 -1.24 2.93
N TYR A 52 10.89 -2.53 2.66
CA TYR A 52 11.81 -3.29 1.84
C TYR A 52 11.20 -3.56 0.46
N SER A 53 11.97 -3.25 -0.60
CA SER A 53 11.49 -3.27 -1.99
C SER A 53 12.36 -4.15 -2.90
N GLY A 54 12.95 -5.21 -2.35
CA GLY A 54 13.84 -6.11 -3.11
C GLY A 54 13.13 -7.17 -3.95
N HIS A 55 11.80 -7.29 -3.86
CA HIS A 55 11.03 -8.18 -4.72
C HIS A 55 10.58 -7.48 -6.00
N ILE A 56 10.71 -8.20 -7.11
CA ILE A 56 10.19 -7.75 -8.42
C ILE A 56 8.72 -8.14 -8.57
N GLN A 57 8.32 -9.26 -7.94
CA GLN A 57 6.98 -9.83 -7.99
C GLN A 57 6.22 -9.55 -6.69
N ASN A 58 4.92 -9.79 -6.69
CA ASN A 58 4.10 -9.54 -5.51
C ASN A 58 4.55 -10.42 -4.34
N THR A 59 4.90 -9.78 -3.24
CA THR A 59 5.23 -10.41 -1.97
C THR A 59 4.02 -11.08 -1.35
N THR A 60 4.24 -12.15 -0.59
CA THR A 60 3.16 -12.97 -0.01
C THR A 60 3.25 -13.07 1.51
N VAL A 61 4.46 -13.20 2.05
CA VAL A 61 4.70 -13.36 3.49
C VAL A 61 6.10 -12.84 3.85
N ALA A 62 6.25 -12.35 5.08
CA ALA A 62 7.53 -11.98 5.64
C ALA A 62 7.59 -12.28 7.15
N ARG A 63 8.76 -12.73 7.62
CA ARG A 63 9.03 -13.09 9.03
C ARG A 63 10.42 -12.63 9.42
N ILE A 64 10.52 -11.92 10.54
CA ILE A 64 11.81 -11.59 11.17
C ILE A 64 12.35 -12.83 11.89
N SER A 65 13.65 -13.07 11.78
CA SER A 65 14.33 -14.18 12.48
C SER A 65 14.24 -14.01 14.00
N PRO A 66 14.25 -15.09 14.79
CA PRO A 66 14.27 -14.99 16.26
C PRO A 66 15.41 -14.13 16.82
N SER A 67 16.55 -14.06 16.14
CA SER A 67 17.66 -13.16 16.49
C SER A 67 17.34 -11.67 16.30
N GLY A 68 16.35 -11.33 15.48
CA GLY A 68 15.96 -9.96 15.15
C GLY A 68 16.85 -9.27 14.11
N TYR A 69 17.88 -9.95 13.59
CA TYR A 69 18.83 -9.36 12.64
C TYR A 69 18.41 -9.49 11.17
N TYR A 70 17.66 -10.53 10.84
CA TYR A 70 17.28 -10.84 9.46
C TYR A 70 15.78 -10.91 9.28
N CYS A 71 15.32 -10.65 8.07
CA CYS A 71 13.96 -10.94 7.63
C CYS A 71 14.02 -11.87 6.43
N ALA A 72 13.19 -12.90 6.45
CA ALA A 72 12.90 -13.71 5.27
C ALA A 72 11.56 -13.23 4.71
N SER A 73 11.51 -12.93 3.41
CA SER A 73 10.30 -12.57 2.70
C SER A 73 10.18 -13.33 1.40
N ALA A 74 8.94 -13.66 1.02
CA ALA A 74 8.67 -14.48 -0.15
C ALA A 74 7.70 -13.82 -1.13
N ASP A 75 7.64 -14.35 -2.35
CA ASP A 75 6.72 -13.89 -3.39
C ASP A 75 5.94 -15.01 -4.09
N VAL A 76 5.03 -14.58 -4.97
CA VAL A 76 4.13 -15.44 -5.77
C VAL A 76 4.86 -16.38 -6.74
N THR A 77 6.16 -16.21 -6.97
CA THR A 77 6.93 -17.07 -7.90
C THR A 77 7.76 -18.14 -7.21
N GLY A 78 7.69 -18.22 -5.88
CA GLY A 78 8.39 -19.24 -5.10
C GLY A 78 9.78 -18.81 -4.64
N LYS A 79 10.08 -17.52 -4.72
CA LYS A 79 11.35 -16.92 -4.36
C LYS A 79 11.32 -16.42 -2.91
N VAL A 80 12.39 -16.65 -2.18
CA VAL A 80 12.60 -16.17 -0.81
C VAL A 80 13.87 -15.33 -0.76
N ASN A 81 13.73 -14.09 -0.30
CA ASN A 81 14.83 -13.18 -0.02
C ASN A 81 15.11 -13.18 1.48
N VAL A 82 16.38 -13.27 1.87
CA VAL A 82 16.85 -13.07 3.24
C VAL A 82 17.68 -11.80 3.26
N TRP A 83 17.32 -10.84 4.12
CA TRP A 83 17.91 -9.50 4.14
C TRP A 83 18.05 -8.95 5.55
N ASP A 84 18.95 -7.98 5.71
CA ASP A 84 19.29 -7.36 6.98
C ASP A 84 18.24 -6.32 7.42
N VAL A 85 17.79 -6.40 8.67
CA VAL A 85 16.73 -5.52 9.21
C VAL A 85 17.29 -4.34 10.02
N VAL A 86 18.57 -4.37 10.38
CA VAL A 86 19.20 -3.40 11.29
C VAL A 86 19.90 -2.27 10.52
N GLY A 87 20.52 -2.58 9.39
CA GLY A 87 21.18 -1.61 8.52
C GLY A 87 20.17 -0.78 7.71
N GLU A 88 20.51 0.49 7.46
CA GLU A 88 19.68 1.40 6.65
C GLU A 88 19.55 0.92 5.19
N ASP A 89 20.56 0.20 4.68
CA ASP A 89 20.64 -0.28 3.31
C ASP A 89 19.85 -1.58 3.05
N GLN A 90 19.34 -2.23 4.11
CA GLN A 90 18.56 -3.48 4.01
C GLN A 90 19.22 -4.54 3.11
N ILE A 91 20.52 -4.77 3.36
CA ILE A 91 21.37 -5.56 2.48
C ILE A 91 20.81 -6.97 2.29
N LEU A 92 20.62 -7.36 1.02
CA LEU A 92 20.25 -8.73 0.64
C LEU A 92 21.41 -9.68 0.96
N LYS A 93 21.15 -10.69 1.81
CA LYS A 93 22.10 -11.74 2.18
C LYS A 93 22.01 -12.95 1.27
N GLY A 94 20.79 -13.31 0.88
CA GLY A 94 20.54 -14.51 0.11
C GLY A 94 19.23 -14.42 -0.65
N GLU A 95 19.19 -15.05 -1.81
CA GLU A 95 18.03 -15.11 -2.67
C GLU A 95 17.89 -16.54 -3.19
N TYR A 96 16.77 -17.17 -2.87
CA TYR A 96 16.59 -18.61 -3.10
C TYR A 96 15.25 -18.87 -3.78
N ARG A 97 15.28 -19.57 -4.92
CA ARG A 97 14.07 -20.10 -5.54
C ARG A 97 13.74 -21.46 -4.91
N VAL A 98 12.86 -21.45 -3.93
CA VAL A 98 12.56 -22.62 -3.08
C VAL A 98 11.35 -23.42 -3.58
N LEU A 99 10.40 -22.76 -4.25
CA LEU A 99 9.24 -23.35 -4.91
C LEU A 99 9.15 -22.86 -6.36
N SER A 100 8.35 -23.54 -7.18
CA SER A 100 8.06 -23.13 -8.56
C SER A 100 6.83 -22.23 -8.70
N GLY A 101 6.04 -22.08 -7.62
CA GLY A 101 4.87 -21.23 -7.53
C GLY A 101 4.78 -20.54 -6.17
N ARG A 102 3.60 -20.02 -5.82
CA ARG A 102 3.40 -19.10 -4.68
C ARG A 102 3.90 -19.68 -3.36
N VAL A 103 4.68 -18.90 -2.60
CA VAL A 103 4.93 -19.20 -1.18
C VAL A 103 3.78 -18.63 -0.35
N ASN A 104 3.13 -19.47 0.46
CA ASN A 104 2.04 -19.07 1.34
C ASN A 104 2.50 -18.71 2.75
N ASP A 105 3.52 -19.40 3.26
CA ASP A 105 4.04 -19.14 4.61
C ASP A 105 5.52 -19.50 4.77
N LEU A 106 6.13 -18.92 5.80
CA LEU A 106 7.53 -19.08 6.20
C LEU A 106 7.62 -19.31 7.71
N ALA A 107 8.54 -20.17 8.13
CA ALA A 107 8.93 -20.31 9.53
C ALA A 107 10.45 -20.38 9.68
N TRP A 108 10.97 -19.61 10.64
CA TRP A 108 12.36 -19.69 11.09
C TRP A 108 12.50 -20.71 12.21
N ASP A 109 13.64 -21.38 12.29
CA ASP A 109 13.97 -22.16 13.48
C ASP A 109 14.45 -21.27 14.64
N GLY A 110 14.44 -21.83 15.85
CA GLY A 110 14.85 -21.11 17.07
C GLY A 110 16.31 -20.66 17.06
N GLU A 111 17.16 -21.24 16.20
CA GLU A 111 18.57 -20.89 16.05
C GLU A 111 18.81 -19.79 14.98
N SER A 112 17.76 -19.33 14.27
CA SER A 112 17.86 -18.37 13.16
C SER A 112 18.80 -18.83 12.02
N LYS A 113 18.87 -20.14 11.78
CA LYS A 113 19.74 -20.76 10.76
C LYS A 113 18.97 -21.41 9.65
N ARG A 114 17.77 -21.91 9.94
CA ARG A 114 16.97 -22.73 9.02
C ARG A 114 15.63 -22.06 8.79
N ILE A 115 15.15 -22.16 7.56
CA ILE A 115 13.84 -21.67 7.14
C ILE A 115 13.08 -22.84 6.52
N ILE A 116 11.81 -22.97 6.85
CA ILE A 116 10.85 -23.75 6.07
C ILE A 116 9.96 -22.79 5.31
N ALA A 117 9.87 -22.98 3.99
CA ALA A 117 8.94 -22.29 3.12
C ALA A 117 7.92 -23.28 2.56
N VAL A 118 6.65 -22.89 2.57
CA VAL A 118 5.54 -23.73 2.09
C VAL A 118 4.60 -22.96 1.19
N GLY A 119 3.90 -23.65 0.29
CA GLY A 119 2.98 -23.01 -0.65
C GLY A 119 2.53 -23.92 -1.77
N ASP A 120 2.26 -23.31 -2.93
CA ASP A 120 1.71 -23.95 -4.13
C ASP A 120 2.79 -24.13 -5.20
N GLY A 121 3.66 -25.12 -5.00
CA GLY A 121 4.66 -25.53 -5.98
C GLY A 121 4.20 -26.73 -6.79
N LYS A 122 4.61 -26.81 -8.07
CA LYS A 122 4.22 -27.91 -8.98
C LYS A 122 4.81 -29.27 -8.60
N GLU A 123 6.05 -29.29 -8.13
CA GLU A 123 6.81 -30.52 -7.84
C GLU A 123 6.83 -30.87 -6.35
N LYS A 124 6.81 -29.83 -5.52
CA LYS A 124 6.80 -29.93 -4.06
C LYS A 124 6.05 -28.74 -3.48
N PHE A 125 5.39 -28.94 -2.36
CA PHE A 125 4.64 -27.90 -1.65
C PHE A 125 5.44 -27.25 -0.51
N GLY A 126 6.62 -27.77 -0.17
CA GLY A 126 7.47 -27.21 0.89
C GLY A 126 8.95 -27.47 0.69
N SER A 127 9.79 -26.63 1.32
CA SER A 127 11.25 -26.73 1.26
C SER A 127 11.87 -26.25 2.58
N ALA A 128 12.76 -27.05 3.16
CA ALA A 128 13.54 -26.68 4.34
C ALA A 128 15.00 -26.40 3.93
N PHE A 129 15.56 -25.25 4.30
CA PHE A 129 16.89 -24.84 3.83
C PHE A 129 17.62 -23.94 4.83
N MET A 130 18.94 -23.85 4.68
CA MET A 130 19.79 -22.92 5.44
C MET A 130 19.64 -21.50 4.91
N MET A 131 19.50 -20.51 5.80
CA MET A 131 19.26 -19.12 5.42
C MET A 131 20.44 -18.46 4.67
N ASP A 132 21.67 -18.94 4.86
CA ASP A 132 22.91 -18.35 4.34
C ASP A 132 23.36 -18.98 3.03
N THR A 133 23.19 -20.28 2.88
CA THR A 133 23.69 -21.06 1.75
C THR A 133 22.59 -21.59 0.85
N GLY A 134 21.33 -21.62 1.30
CA GLY A 134 20.23 -22.26 0.57
C GLY A 134 20.29 -23.79 0.59
N SER A 135 21.26 -24.38 1.29
CA SER A 135 21.45 -25.84 1.37
C SER A 135 20.24 -26.51 2.02
N SER A 136 19.80 -27.66 1.50
CA SER A 136 18.66 -28.39 2.08
C SER A 136 18.92 -28.78 3.54
N THR A 137 17.90 -28.63 4.38
CA THR A 137 17.91 -29.05 5.78
C THR A 137 16.84 -30.10 6.08
N GLY A 138 16.38 -30.82 5.05
CA GLY A 138 15.35 -31.85 5.15
C GLY A 138 14.33 -31.78 4.03
N GLU A 139 13.30 -32.60 4.15
CA GLU A 139 12.20 -32.72 3.19
C GLU A 139 10.86 -32.41 3.86
N ILE A 140 10.05 -31.59 3.19
CA ILE A 140 8.69 -31.26 3.62
C ILE A 140 7.73 -31.97 2.67
N ILE A 141 7.35 -33.20 3.03
CA ILE A 141 6.51 -34.11 2.23
C ILE A 141 5.30 -34.59 3.05
N GLY A 142 4.32 -35.20 2.38
CA GLY A 142 3.13 -35.80 3.01
C GLY A 142 1.81 -35.14 2.60
N HIS A 143 1.85 -33.91 2.12
CA HIS A 143 0.67 -33.23 1.58
C HIS A 143 0.42 -33.60 0.11
N SER A 144 -0.86 -33.72 -0.25
CA SER A 144 -1.32 -34.00 -1.62
C SER A 144 -1.82 -32.74 -2.35
N LYS A 145 -1.92 -31.62 -1.64
CA LYS A 145 -2.34 -30.31 -2.15
C LYS A 145 -1.47 -29.21 -1.55
N VAL A 146 -1.74 -27.98 -1.97
CA VAL A 146 -1.11 -26.76 -1.45
C VAL A 146 -1.07 -26.73 0.08
N ILE A 147 0.07 -26.28 0.61
CA ILE A 147 0.28 -26.04 2.03
C ILE A 147 0.05 -24.55 2.31
N ASN A 148 -0.79 -24.26 3.30
CA ASN A 148 -1.24 -22.92 3.65
C ASN A 148 -0.41 -22.29 4.78
N ALA A 149 0.11 -23.11 5.70
CA ALA A 149 0.82 -22.63 6.88
C ALA A 149 1.89 -23.59 7.36
N VAL A 150 2.91 -23.02 8.00
CA VAL A 150 4.01 -23.78 8.62
C VAL A 150 4.45 -23.11 9.92
N SER A 151 4.75 -23.94 10.92
CA SER A 151 5.30 -23.46 12.19
C SER A 151 6.34 -24.43 12.74
N ILE A 152 7.36 -23.90 13.40
CA ILE A 152 8.51 -24.64 13.91
C ILE A 152 8.55 -24.53 15.43
N ARG A 153 8.77 -25.66 16.10
CA ARG A 153 9.11 -25.71 17.52
C ARG A 153 10.53 -25.22 17.72
N HIS A 154 10.71 -24.14 18.48
CA HIS A 154 12.02 -23.53 18.70
C HIS A 154 12.90 -24.28 19.71
N GLN A 155 12.31 -25.09 20.59
CA GLN A 155 13.02 -25.88 21.58
C GLN A 155 13.44 -27.24 21.01
N ARG A 156 14.49 -27.84 21.59
CA ARG A 156 14.86 -29.23 21.28
C ARG A 156 13.92 -30.23 21.97
N PRO A 157 13.62 -31.39 21.34
CA PRO A 157 13.96 -31.72 19.96
C PRO A 157 13.19 -30.83 18.98
N PHE A 158 13.81 -30.39 17.88
CA PHE A 158 13.08 -29.56 16.91
C PHE A 158 11.97 -30.38 16.25
N ARG A 159 10.87 -29.70 15.99
CA ARG A 159 9.69 -30.22 15.31
C ARG A 159 9.18 -29.14 14.37
N ALA A 160 8.46 -29.56 13.34
CA ALA A 160 7.70 -28.65 12.51
C ALA A 160 6.33 -29.25 12.23
N ALA A 161 5.36 -28.39 11.97
CA ALA A 161 4.05 -28.81 11.53
C ALA A 161 3.62 -27.98 10.32
N THR A 162 3.05 -28.64 9.32
CA THR A 162 2.53 -28.01 8.09
C THR A 162 1.06 -28.34 7.93
N ALA A 163 0.29 -27.42 7.36
CA ALA A 163 -1.16 -27.55 7.24
C ALA A 163 -1.64 -27.09 5.86
N GLY A 164 -2.60 -27.78 5.24
CA GLY A 164 -2.95 -27.55 3.83
C GLY A 164 -4.41 -27.80 3.42
N ASP A 165 -4.64 -27.70 2.11
CA ASP A 165 -5.96 -27.84 1.47
C ASP A 165 -6.44 -29.29 1.34
N ASP A 166 -5.57 -30.25 1.64
CA ASP A 166 -5.91 -31.66 1.76
C ASP A 166 -6.55 -32.01 3.12
N THR A 167 -6.89 -30.98 3.90
CA THR A 167 -7.49 -31.07 5.24
C THR A 167 -6.59 -31.74 6.28
N GLN A 168 -5.31 -31.95 5.94
CA GLN A 168 -4.35 -32.62 6.81
C GLN A 168 -3.42 -31.62 7.49
N ILE A 169 -2.88 -32.07 8.62
CA ILE A 169 -1.66 -31.53 9.21
C ILE A 169 -0.59 -32.61 9.12
N ILE A 170 0.61 -32.24 8.69
CA ILE A 170 1.77 -33.14 8.67
C ILE A 170 2.75 -32.69 9.75
N PHE A 171 3.11 -33.63 10.61
CA PHE A 171 4.07 -33.43 11.69
C PHE A 171 5.44 -33.97 11.26
N HIS A 172 6.49 -33.20 11.55
CA HIS A 172 7.85 -33.48 11.11
C HIS A 172 8.83 -33.53 12.29
N THR A 173 9.72 -34.52 12.29
CA THR A 173 10.94 -34.52 13.12
C THR A 173 12.00 -33.65 12.48
N GLY A 174 12.92 -33.02 13.23
CA GLY A 174 14.04 -32.31 12.62
C GLY A 174 15.00 -31.69 13.64
N ALA A 175 16.15 -31.12 13.24
CA ALA A 175 16.73 -31.05 11.90
C ALA A 175 17.79 -32.18 11.66
N PRO A 176 17.87 -32.82 10.47
CA PRO A 176 17.15 -32.51 9.25
C PRO A 176 15.66 -32.87 9.31
N TYR A 177 14.81 -32.02 8.72
CA TYR A 177 13.35 -32.18 8.76
C TYR A 177 12.89 -33.40 7.95
N LYS A 178 12.03 -34.23 8.52
CA LYS A 178 11.48 -35.45 7.91
C LYS A 178 10.06 -35.69 8.39
N TYR A 179 9.24 -36.22 7.49
CA TYR A 179 7.89 -36.71 7.80
C TYR A 179 7.90 -37.66 9.01
N GLU A 180 6.97 -37.45 9.93
CA GLU A 180 6.71 -38.33 11.07
C GLU A 180 5.31 -38.95 10.99
N LYS A 181 4.27 -38.11 10.93
CA LYS A 181 2.87 -38.57 10.87
C LYS A 181 1.92 -37.55 10.26
N THR A 182 0.77 -38.06 9.83
CA THR A 182 -0.39 -37.29 9.39
C THR A 182 -1.42 -37.18 10.51
N ILE A 183 -2.01 -36.00 10.66
CA ILE A 183 -3.05 -35.69 11.64
C ILE A 183 -4.31 -35.22 10.90
N SER A 184 -5.41 -35.97 11.04
CA SER A 184 -6.66 -35.80 10.29
C SER A 184 -7.81 -35.31 11.19
N THR A 185 -7.65 -34.14 11.81
CA THR A 185 -8.64 -33.55 12.73
C THR A 185 -9.62 -32.61 12.03
N HIS A 186 -9.15 -31.90 11.00
CA HIS A 186 -9.97 -30.97 10.22
C HIS A 186 -10.70 -31.67 9.07
N THR A 187 -11.87 -31.12 8.71
CA THR A 187 -12.74 -31.64 7.63
C THR A 187 -12.76 -30.74 6.39
N LYS A 188 -12.09 -29.58 6.47
CA LYS A 188 -11.90 -28.62 5.38
C LYS A 188 -10.47 -28.09 5.42
N PHE A 189 -10.14 -27.12 4.56
CA PHE A 189 -8.79 -26.56 4.46
C PHE A 189 -8.32 -26.03 5.80
N VAL A 190 -7.13 -26.46 6.22
CA VAL A 190 -6.47 -25.95 7.41
C VAL A 190 -5.73 -24.67 7.00
N GLN A 191 -6.13 -23.55 7.58
CA GLN A 191 -5.72 -22.21 7.13
C GLN A 191 -4.46 -21.74 7.85
N ASP A 192 -4.30 -22.12 9.13
CA ASP A 192 -3.17 -21.69 9.94
C ASP A 192 -2.76 -22.72 10.98
N ILE A 193 -1.48 -22.70 11.35
CA ILE A 193 -0.90 -23.52 12.41
C ILE A 193 0.18 -22.72 13.12
N GLN A 194 0.17 -22.72 14.47
CA GLN A 194 1.18 -22.01 15.24
C GLN A 194 1.60 -22.76 16.50
N TYR A 195 2.92 -22.90 16.68
CA TYR A 195 3.50 -23.30 17.95
C TYR A 195 3.39 -22.18 18.99
N ALA A 196 3.13 -22.58 20.23
CA ALA A 196 3.30 -21.71 21.38
C ALA A 196 4.79 -21.40 21.59
N ALA A 197 5.10 -20.27 22.22
CA ALA A 197 6.48 -19.87 22.48
C ALA A 197 7.24 -20.88 23.36
N SER A 198 6.55 -21.59 24.27
CA SER A 198 7.14 -22.67 25.08
C SER A 198 7.48 -23.92 24.25
N GLY A 199 6.82 -24.11 23.12
CA GLY A 199 6.92 -25.30 22.27
C GLY A 199 6.22 -26.54 22.84
N ASP A 200 5.50 -26.43 23.96
CA ASP A 200 4.79 -27.56 24.56
C ASP A 200 3.52 -27.91 23.79
N HIS A 201 2.95 -26.92 23.09
CA HIS A 201 1.76 -27.08 22.27
C HIS A 201 1.88 -26.35 20.94
N PHE A 202 1.06 -26.78 19.98
CA PHE A 202 0.70 -25.97 18.83
C PHE A 202 -0.83 -26.02 18.62
N VAL A 203 -1.34 -25.02 17.92
CA VAL A 203 -2.76 -24.88 17.56
C VAL A 203 -2.91 -24.92 16.05
N SER A 204 -4.01 -25.50 15.56
CA SER A 204 -4.44 -25.36 14.17
C SER A 204 -5.85 -24.80 14.07
N VAL A 205 -6.12 -24.09 12.97
CA VAL A 205 -7.43 -23.51 12.66
C VAL A 205 -7.77 -23.66 11.18
N GLY A 206 -9.06 -23.75 10.86
CA GLY A 206 -9.47 -24.11 9.50
C GLY A 206 -10.80 -23.53 9.03
N SER A 207 -11.12 -23.88 7.78
CA SER A 207 -12.35 -23.50 7.07
C SER A 207 -13.59 -24.26 7.55
N ASP A 208 -13.39 -25.25 8.41
CA ASP A 208 -14.44 -25.94 9.17
C ASP A 208 -14.84 -25.20 10.44
N SER A 209 -14.27 -24.01 10.68
CA SER A 209 -14.52 -23.15 11.85
C SER A 209 -14.06 -23.78 13.18
N LYS A 210 -13.17 -24.77 13.13
CA LYS A 210 -12.65 -25.49 14.30
C LYS A 210 -11.27 -25.00 14.71
N ILE A 211 -10.96 -25.21 15.98
CA ILE A 211 -9.66 -24.95 16.61
C ILE A 211 -9.26 -26.22 17.37
N PHE A 212 -8.05 -26.72 17.13
CA PHE A 212 -7.52 -27.89 17.81
C PHE A 212 -6.18 -27.59 18.47
N LEU A 213 -5.96 -28.19 19.65
CA LEU A 213 -4.72 -28.15 20.40
C LEU A 213 -3.98 -29.48 20.25
N TYR A 214 -2.66 -29.43 20.14
CA TYR A 214 -1.82 -30.61 20.04
C TYR A 214 -0.63 -30.54 20.98
N ASP A 215 -0.07 -31.70 21.31
CA ASP A 215 1.22 -31.81 21.97
C ASP A 215 2.33 -31.41 21.00
N GLY A 216 3.20 -30.50 21.42
CA GLY A 216 4.25 -29.93 20.59
C GLY A 216 5.42 -30.88 20.29
N LYS A 217 5.56 -31.96 21.05
CA LYS A 217 6.65 -32.93 20.89
C LYS A 217 6.22 -34.16 20.10
N THR A 218 5.00 -34.64 20.34
CA THR A 218 4.46 -35.86 19.74
C THR A 218 3.49 -35.59 18.59
N GLY A 219 2.87 -34.41 18.55
CA GLY A 219 1.80 -34.08 17.60
C GLY A 219 0.49 -34.79 17.92
N ASP A 220 0.30 -35.31 19.13
CA ASP A 220 -0.97 -35.92 19.54
C ASP A 220 -2.04 -34.85 19.77
N THR A 221 -3.28 -35.16 19.42
CA THR A 221 -4.40 -34.23 19.63
C THR A 221 -4.75 -34.19 21.11
N VAL A 222 -4.71 -33.00 21.71
CA VAL A 222 -5.00 -32.76 23.13
C VAL A 222 -6.46 -32.35 23.31
N ALA A 223 -6.97 -31.44 22.48
CA ALA A 223 -8.32 -30.90 22.64
C ALA A 223 -8.90 -30.26 21.36
N GLU A 224 -10.23 -30.12 21.34
CA GLU A 224 -10.99 -29.28 20.41
C GLU A 224 -11.65 -28.14 21.21
N PHE A 225 -11.47 -26.89 20.79
CA PHE A 225 -12.14 -25.75 21.46
C PHE A 225 -13.56 -25.63 20.92
N THR A 226 -14.54 -25.93 21.77
CA THR A 226 -15.98 -25.98 21.40
C THR A 226 -16.81 -24.90 22.07
N ASP A 227 -16.25 -24.15 23.02
CA ASP A 227 -16.93 -23.05 23.71
C ASP A 227 -17.08 -21.83 22.78
N SER A 228 -18.30 -21.32 22.58
CA SER A 228 -18.54 -20.13 21.74
C SER A 228 -17.83 -20.19 20.35
N PRO A 229 -18.10 -21.22 19.52
CA PRO A 229 -17.35 -21.47 18.30
C PRO A 229 -17.54 -20.35 17.28
N HIS A 230 -16.53 -20.18 16.42
CA HIS A 230 -16.66 -19.33 15.23
C HIS A 230 -17.73 -19.89 14.27
N LYS A 231 -18.36 -18.99 13.50
CA LYS A 231 -19.43 -19.32 12.54
C LYS A 231 -18.96 -19.30 11.08
N GLY A 232 -17.66 -19.17 10.86
CA GLY A 232 -17.05 -19.14 9.54
C GLY A 232 -15.57 -19.48 9.61
N THR A 233 -14.93 -19.56 8.45
CA THR A 233 -13.50 -19.89 8.30
C THR A 233 -12.65 -19.09 9.26
N ILE A 234 -11.84 -19.78 10.06
CA ILE A 234 -10.83 -19.16 10.90
C ILE A 234 -9.55 -19.09 10.07
N PHE A 235 -9.11 -17.88 9.73
CA PHE A 235 -8.00 -17.66 8.80
C PHE A 235 -6.65 -17.58 9.48
N ALA A 236 -6.61 -17.24 10.77
CA ALA A 236 -5.35 -17.08 11.50
C ALA A 236 -5.51 -17.38 12.99
N ALA A 237 -4.42 -17.87 13.58
CA ALA A 237 -4.26 -18.04 15.01
C ALA A 237 -2.89 -17.53 15.45
N SER A 238 -2.81 -16.96 16.66
CA SER A 238 -1.54 -16.60 17.29
C SER A 238 -1.58 -16.85 18.79
N TRP A 239 -0.41 -17.06 19.39
CA TRP A 239 -0.24 -17.34 20.81
C TRP A 239 0.18 -16.11 21.58
N SER A 240 -0.27 -16.02 22.83
CA SER A 240 0.34 -15.11 23.80
C SER A 240 1.81 -15.47 24.06
N PRO A 241 2.68 -14.49 24.38
CA PRO A 241 4.08 -14.77 24.68
C PRO A 241 4.28 -15.77 25.83
N ASP A 242 3.36 -15.79 26.80
CA ASP A 242 3.38 -16.72 27.93
C ASP A 242 2.78 -18.10 27.62
N SER A 243 2.34 -18.34 26.38
CA SER A 243 1.79 -19.62 25.91
C SER A 243 0.48 -20.05 26.58
N LYS A 244 -0.25 -19.13 27.24
CA LYS A 244 -1.51 -19.45 27.93
C LYS A 244 -2.76 -19.13 27.16
N GLN A 245 -2.67 -18.23 26.17
CA GLN A 245 -3.83 -17.74 25.44
C GLN A 245 -3.62 -17.84 23.94
N ILE A 246 -4.73 -18.00 23.23
CA ILE A 246 -4.78 -18.10 21.77
C ILE A 246 -5.69 -16.99 21.25
N PHE A 247 -5.27 -16.31 20.20
CA PHE A 247 -6.04 -15.28 19.51
C PHE A 247 -6.40 -15.76 18.11
N THR A 248 -7.70 -15.80 17.78
CA THR A 248 -8.20 -16.26 16.48
C THR A 248 -8.94 -15.17 15.72
N SER A 249 -8.89 -15.25 14.39
CA SER A 249 -9.54 -14.29 13.51
C SER A 249 -10.28 -14.98 12.38
N SER A 250 -11.56 -14.62 12.20
CA SER A 250 -12.49 -15.35 11.35
C SER A 250 -13.23 -14.48 10.32
N GLY A 251 -13.60 -15.12 9.22
CA GLY A 251 -14.52 -14.60 8.21
C GLY A 251 -15.95 -14.39 8.71
N ASP A 252 -16.28 -14.77 9.95
CA ASP A 252 -17.55 -14.40 10.60
C ASP A 252 -17.58 -12.95 11.11
N ARG A 253 -16.49 -12.19 10.91
CA ARG A 253 -16.26 -10.79 11.34
C ARG A 253 -16.03 -10.65 12.85
N THR A 254 -15.61 -11.73 13.50
CA THR A 254 -15.22 -11.74 14.90
C THR A 254 -13.76 -12.13 15.07
N VAL A 255 -13.19 -11.65 16.17
CA VAL A 255 -11.96 -12.18 16.74
C VAL A 255 -12.24 -12.69 18.14
N LYS A 256 -11.55 -13.74 18.55
CA LYS A 256 -11.76 -14.39 19.84
C LYS A 256 -10.44 -14.61 20.55
N LEU A 257 -10.48 -14.43 21.86
CA LEU A 257 -9.40 -14.75 22.77
C LEU A 257 -9.80 -15.99 23.57
N TRP A 258 -8.89 -16.95 23.67
CA TRP A 258 -9.13 -18.26 24.27
C TRP A 258 -8.12 -18.55 25.35
N ASP A 259 -8.57 -19.21 26.41
CA ASP A 259 -7.69 -19.78 27.41
C ASP A 259 -7.29 -21.20 26.97
N ALA A 260 -5.99 -21.44 26.80
CA ALA A 260 -5.49 -22.70 26.24
C ALA A 260 -5.69 -23.89 27.19
N GLN A 261 -5.74 -23.66 28.50
CA GLN A 261 -5.86 -24.72 29.50
C GLN A 261 -7.31 -25.15 29.69
N THR A 262 -8.21 -24.20 29.87
CA THR A 262 -9.64 -24.43 30.11
C THR A 262 -10.44 -24.60 28.83
N GLN A 263 -9.86 -24.23 27.68
CA GLN A 263 -10.46 -24.31 26.35
C GLN A 263 -11.72 -23.45 26.19
N LYS A 264 -11.84 -22.41 27.03
CA LYS A 264 -12.96 -21.48 27.04
C LYS A 264 -12.62 -20.19 26.32
N ALA A 265 -13.64 -19.60 25.70
CA ALA A 265 -13.54 -18.26 25.14
C ALA A 265 -13.51 -17.25 26.29
N ILE A 266 -12.46 -16.43 26.34
CA ILE A 266 -12.30 -15.34 27.31
C ILE A 266 -13.10 -14.13 26.81
N THR A 267 -12.86 -13.73 25.55
CA THR A 267 -13.45 -12.52 24.96
C THR A 267 -13.80 -12.75 23.49
N THR A 268 -14.88 -12.15 23.03
CA THR A 268 -15.26 -12.08 21.61
C THR A 268 -15.48 -10.63 21.22
N TRP A 269 -14.77 -10.16 20.19
CA TRP A 269 -14.99 -8.85 19.60
C TRP A 269 -15.68 -8.99 18.25
N THR A 270 -16.71 -8.17 18.01
CA THR A 270 -17.45 -8.13 16.73
C THR A 270 -17.16 -6.81 16.03
N LEU A 271 -16.59 -6.87 14.82
CA LEU A 271 -16.09 -5.68 14.12
C LEU A 271 -17.13 -5.01 13.21
N GLY A 272 -18.27 -5.66 13.01
CA GLY A 272 -19.43 -5.10 12.32
C GLY A 272 -20.14 -6.10 11.41
N THR A 273 -20.88 -5.60 10.44
CA THR A 273 -21.75 -6.39 9.55
C THR A 273 -21.31 -6.40 8.09
N ALA A 274 -20.36 -5.56 7.69
CA ALA A 274 -19.91 -5.44 6.32
C ALA A 274 -18.99 -6.62 5.92
N ILE A 275 -18.93 -6.96 4.63
CA ILE A 275 -18.05 -8.04 4.15
C ILE A 275 -16.58 -7.61 4.31
N GLU A 276 -16.32 -6.32 4.21
CA GLU A 276 -15.05 -5.65 4.37
C GLU A 276 -14.44 -5.86 5.78
N GLN A 277 -15.27 -6.24 6.75
CA GLN A 277 -14.88 -6.48 8.14
C GLN A 277 -14.62 -7.98 8.42
N GLN A 278 -14.57 -8.84 7.41
CA GLN A 278 -14.09 -10.22 7.58
C GLN A 278 -12.62 -10.21 7.98
N GLN A 279 -12.24 -10.99 8.99
CA GLN A 279 -10.87 -11.01 9.50
C GLN A 279 -10.08 -12.15 8.85
N VAL A 280 -8.98 -11.81 8.15
CA VAL A 280 -8.24 -12.71 7.26
C VAL A 280 -6.80 -12.98 7.72
N GLY A 281 -6.36 -12.37 8.81
CA GLY A 281 -5.00 -12.53 9.34
C GLY A 281 -4.92 -12.01 10.77
N ASN A 282 -3.95 -12.49 11.55
CA ASN A 282 -3.67 -11.92 12.87
C ASN A 282 -2.22 -12.12 13.30
N THR A 283 -1.83 -11.39 14.35
CA THR A 283 -0.60 -11.62 15.08
C THR A 283 -0.73 -11.10 16.51
N TRP A 284 0.02 -11.70 17.43
CA TRP A 284 0.13 -11.26 18.81
C TRP A 284 1.43 -10.49 19.01
N ASN A 285 1.37 -9.24 19.45
CA ASN A 285 2.51 -8.37 19.66
C ASN A 285 2.65 -8.02 21.15
N GLY A 286 3.80 -8.31 21.75
CA GLY A 286 4.03 -8.08 23.18
C GLY A 286 2.98 -8.73 24.07
N ASP A 287 2.77 -8.20 25.28
CA ASP A 287 1.89 -8.85 26.27
C ASP A 287 0.41 -8.66 25.94
N ASN A 288 0.01 -7.46 25.49
CA ASN A 288 -1.40 -7.05 25.41
C ASN A 288 -1.76 -6.34 24.09
N VAL A 289 -1.01 -6.57 23.00
CA VAL A 289 -1.31 -5.93 21.71
C VAL A 289 -1.67 -7.00 20.68
N LEU A 290 -2.96 -7.23 20.52
CA LEU A 290 -3.50 -8.18 19.54
C LEU A 290 -3.79 -7.41 18.25
N VAL A 291 -3.33 -7.90 17.11
CA VAL A 291 -3.59 -7.26 15.82
C VAL A 291 -4.32 -8.23 14.92
N SER A 292 -5.48 -7.82 14.41
CA SER A 292 -6.25 -8.57 13.40
C SER A 292 -6.44 -7.74 12.14
N LEU A 293 -6.38 -8.41 11.00
CA LEU A 293 -6.47 -7.80 9.68
C LEU A 293 -7.85 -8.05 9.08
N SER A 294 -8.54 -6.96 8.77
CA SER A 294 -9.76 -6.99 7.96
C SER A 294 -9.43 -7.14 6.48
N ILE A 295 -10.34 -7.73 5.70
CA ILE A 295 -10.23 -7.77 4.23
C ILE A 295 -10.31 -6.36 3.61
N SER A 296 -10.85 -5.37 4.32
CA SER A 296 -10.71 -3.95 3.96
C SER A 296 -9.26 -3.47 3.92
N GLY A 297 -8.33 -4.21 4.53
CA GLY A 297 -6.94 -3.86 4.76
C GLY A 297 -6.71 -3.26 6.15
N ASP A 298 -7.76 -2.92 6.89
CA ASP A 298 -7.62 -2.29 8.21
C ASP A 298 -6.97 -3.25 9.21
N LEU A 299 -5.99 -2.72 9.95
CA LEU A 299 -5.36 -3.42 11.06
C LEU A 299 -6.02 -2.97 12.37
N ASN A 300 -6.80 -3.87 12.95
CA ASN A 300 -7.51 -3.66 14.21
C ASN A 300 -6.62 -4.08 15.36
N VAL A 301 -6.28 -3.13 16.23
CA VAL A 301 -5.47 -3.35 17.41
C VAL A 301 -6.39 -3.47 18.62
N PHE A 302 -6.25 -4.54 19.39
CA PHE A 302 -7.00 -4.79 20.62
C PHE A 302 -6.07 -4.89 21.81
N ASP A 303 -6.52 -4.39 22.95
CA ASP A 303 -5.97 -4.71 24.26
C ASP A 303 -7.00 -5.57 25.00
N PRO A 304 -6.66 -6.81 25.40
CA PRO A 304 -7.60 -7.74 26.03
C PRO A 304 -8.17 -7.22 27.36
N ARG A 305 -7.57 -6.18 27.95
CA ARG A 305 -8.01 -5.56 29.20
C ARG A 305 -9.06 -4.47 28.97
N THR A 306 -9.30 -4.08 27.72
CA THR A 306 -10.13 -2.91 27.39
C THR A 306 -11.29 -3.28 26.46
N GLY A 307 -12.52 -3.09 26.95
CA GLY A 307 -13.74 -2.98 26.16
C GLY A 307 -14.03 -4.12 25.16
N ASP A 308 -15.02 -3.86 24.30
CA ASP A 308 -15.54 -4.77 23.28
C ASP A 308 -15.22 -4.29 21.85
N LYS A 309 -14.29 -3.33 21.70
CA LYS A 309 -13.88 -2.71 20.43
C LYS A 309 -12.35 -2.64 20.30
N PRO A 310 -11.81 -2.53 19.07
CA PRO A 310 -10.41 -2.19 18.87
C PRO A 310 -10.05 -0.88 19.57
N VAL A 311 -8.89 -0.83 20.22
CA VAL A 311 -8.34 0.40 20.82
C VAL A 311 -7.78 1.34 19.77
N GLN A 312 -7.42 0.80 18.60
CA GLN A 312 -6.91 1.56 17.46
C GLN A 312 -7.21 0.81 16.17
N ILE A 313 -7.58 1.55 15.12
CA ILE A 313 -7.71 1.02 13.75
C ILE A 313 -6.71 1.76 12.89
N LEU A 314 -5.78 1.02 12.28
CA LEU A 314 -4.78 1.57 11.38
C LEU A 314 -5.25 1.39 9.94
N THR A 315 -5.79 2.46 9.37
CA THR A 315 -6.34 2.50 8.02
C THR A 315 -5.33 3.09 7.04
N ALA A 316 -5.08 2.41 5.93
CA ALA A 316 -4.20 2.87 4.84
C ALA A 316 -4.57 2.17 3.52
N PRO A 317 -4.09 2.67 2.37
CA PRO A 317 -4.24 2.01 1.06
C PRO A 317 -3.71 0.58 1.06
N GLN A 318 -4.30 -0.31 0.25
CA GLN A 318 -3.72 -1.62 -0.10
C GLN A 318 -3.10 -1.64 -1.50
N LYS A 319 -3.37 -0.62 -2.31
CA LYS A 319 -3.03 -0.53 -3.73
C LYS A 319 -2.26 0.75 -4.03
N ALA A 320 -1.73 0.82 -5.25
CA ALA A 320 -1.05 2.00 -5.75
C ALA A 320 -1.88 3.27 -5.53
N VAL A 321 -1.20 4.33 -5.12
CA VAL A 321 -1.78 5.67 -5.06
C VAL A 321 -1.45 6.36 -6.38
N ASN A 322 -2.48 6.90 -7.05
CA ASN A 322 -2.38 7.42 -8.40
C ASN A 322 -2.58 8.93 -8.48
N ALA A 323 -3.29 9.51 -7.53
CA ALA A 323 -3.55 10.94 -7.46
C ALA A 323 -3.31 11.47 -6.04
N ILE A 324 -2.90 12.72 -5.93
CA ILE A 324 -2.68 13.44 -4.67
C ILE A 324 -3.08 14.91 -4.86
N THR A 325 -3.78 15.49 -3.88
CA THR A 325 -4.19 16.90 -3.90
C THR A 325 -4.32 17.41 -2.46
N PRO A 326 -4.08 18.70 -2.16
CA PRO A 326 -4.33 19.25 -0.83
C PRO A 326 -5.84 19.33 -0.57
N VAL A 327 -6.29 19.33 0.69
CA VAL A 327 -7.72 19.52 0.99
C VAL A 327 -8.18 20.94 0.64
N HIS A 328 -7.35 21.95 0.93
CA HIS A 328 -7.57 23.35 0.56
C HIS A 328 -6.24 23.99 0.11
N GLU A 329 -6.31 25.04 -0.72
CA GLU A 329 -5.12 25.82 -1.07
C GLU A 329 -4.44 26.35 0.19
N GLY A 330 -3.13 26.08 0.34
CA GLY A 330 -2.37 26.45 1.54
C GLY A 330 -2.55 25.51 2.75
N SER A 331 -3.25 24.38 2.62
CA SER A 331 -3.40 23.40 3.70
C SER A 331 -2.06 23.01 4.32
N THR A 332 -2.06 23.00 5.66
CA THR A 332 -0.83 22.93 6.44
C THR A 332 -0.31 21.52 6.64
N SER A 333 -1.18 20.52 6.64
CA SER A 333 -0.79 19.13 6.89
C SER A 333 -1.75 18.07 6.33
N THR A 334 -2.92 18.47 5.82
CA THR A 334 -3.93 17.54 5.32
C THR A 334 -4.04 17.52 3.80
N PHE A 335 -4.04 16.32 3.24
CA PHE A 335 -4.14 16.09 1.80
C PHE A 335 -4.90 14.80 1.52
N LEU A 336 -5.47 14.70 0.34
CA LEU A 336 -6.20 13.54 -0.13
C LEU A 336 -5.37 12.78 -1.16
N THR A 337 -5.56 11.45 -1.18
CA THR A 337 -4.96 10.59 -2.21
C THR A 337 -6.00 9.64 -2.78
N GLY A 338 -5.94 9.39 -4.09
CA GLY A 338 -6.79 8.44 -4.80
C GLY A 338 -6.02 7.17 -5.16
N THR A 339 -6.64 6.00 -5.00
CA THR A 339 -6.00 4.70 -5.18
C THR A 339 -6.51 3.94 -6.41
N ALA A 340 -5.74 2.94 -6.84
CA ALA A 340 -6.05 2.12 -8.01
C ALA A 340 -7.32 1.25 -7.87
N ASP A 341 -7.81 1.02 -6.65
CA ASP A 341 -9.06 0.32 -6.34
C ASP A 341 -10.24 1.26 -6.11
N GLY A 342 -10.10 2.56 -6.42
CA GLY A 342 -11.21 3.51 -6.39
C GLY A 342 -11.50 4.15 -5.04
N ARG A 343 -10.62 3.97 -4.05
CA ARG A 343 -10.76 4.60 -2.73
C ARG A 343 -10.05 5.94 -2.70
N VAL A 344 -10.52 6.82 -1.82
CA VAL A 344 -9.83 8.07 -1.47
C VAL A 344 -9.51 8.04 0.01
N TYR A 345 -8.28 8.43 0.34
CA TYR A 345 -7.77 8.50 1.70
C TYR A 345 -7.42 9.93 2.06
N ALA A 346 -7.84 10.37 3.25
CA ALA A 346 -7.43 11.62 3.86
C ALA A 346 -6.24 11.35 4.79
N TYR A 347 -5.15 12.09 4.59
CA TYR A 347 -3.95 12.05 5.41
C TYR A 347 -3.90 13.26 6.31
N ASN A 348 -3.47 13.06 7.56
CA ASN A 348 -3.19 14.13 8.51
C ASN A 348 -1.72 14.05 8.94
N GLY A 349 -0.92 15.00 8.48
CA GLY A 349 0.51 15.09 8.78
C GLY A 349 0.83 15.25 10.27
N ASP A 350 -0.03 15.92 11.04
CA ASP A 350 0.20 16.17 12.46
C ASP A 350 -0.11 14.93 13.31
N GLN A 351 -1.16 14.20 12.94
CA GLN A 351 -1.58 12.98 13.63
C GLN A 351 -0.88 11.70 13.12
N LYS A 352 -0.14 11.79 12.01
CA LYS A 352 0.52 10.65 11.35
C LYS A 352 -0.45 9.50 11.06
N SER A 353 -1.66 9.87 10.66
CA SER A 353 -2.77 8.96 10.42
C SER A 353 -3.32 9.14 9.00
N SER A 354 -4.00 8.12 8.54
CA SER A 354 -4.83 8.16 7.34
C SER A 354 -6.19 7.53 7.63
N THR A 355 -7.22 8.07 6.99
CA THR A 355 -8.60 7.60 7.08
C THR A 355 -9.19 7.50 5.68
N VAL A 356 -10.17 6.61 5.49
CA VAL A 356 -10.90 6.53 4.22
C VAL A 356 -11.94 7.64 4.19
N VAL A 357 -12.06 8.34 3.06
CA VAL A 357 -13.12 9.32 2.84
C VAL A 357 -14.47 8.58 2.75
N GLU A 358 -15.42 8.99 3.57
CA GLU A 358 -16.70 8.30 3.73
C GLU A 358 -17.64 8.51 2.53
N GLY A 359 -18.61 7.61 2.38
CA GLY A 359 -19.62 7.69 1.33
C GLY A 359 -19.30 6.86 0.07
N LYS A 360 -20.09 7.06 -0.99
CA LYS A 360 -19.97 6.27 -2.22
C LYS A 360 -18.81 6.79 -3.08
N THR A 361 -17.66 6.14 -2.93
CA THR A 361 -16.46 6.34 -3.74
C THR A 361 -16.55 5.67 -5.12
N HIS A 362 -15.47 5.78 -5.91
CA HIS A 362 -15.33 5.12 -7.19
C HIS A 362 -15.21 3.59 -7.08
N SER A 363 -15.72 2.85 -8.07
CA SER A 363 -15.59 1.38 -8.12
C SER A 363 -14.33 0.89 -8.84
N ASN A 364 -13.51 1.81 -9.32
CA ASN A 364 -12.30 1.56 -10.10
C ASN A 364 -11.31 2.71 -9.90
N ASN A 365 -10.09 2.55 -10.42
CA ASN A 365 -8.98 3.50 -10.32
C ASN A 365 -9.39 4.99 -10.26
N VAL A 366 -9.01 5.68 -9.19
CA VAL A 366 -9.08 7.15 -9.12
C VAL A 366 -7.94 7.74 -9.96
N SER A 367 -8.26 8.22 -11.16
CA SER A 367 -7.28 8.69 -12.14
C SER A 367 -6.84 10.13 -11.93
N GLY A 368 -7.55 10.91 -11.12
CA GLY A 368 -7.23 12.30 -10.87
C GLY A 368 -7.98 12.89 -9.67
N LEU A 369 -7.33 13.85 -9.01
CA LEU A 369 -7.89 14.67 -7.94
C LEU A 369 -7.51 16.13 -8.22
N ALA A 370 -8.43 17.05 -7.98
CA ALA A 370 -8.16 18.48 -8.04
C ALA A 370 -8.97 19.24 -6.98
N THR A 371 -8.36 20.28 -6.44
CA THR A 371 -8.94 21.10 -5.37
C THR A 371 -9.31 22.47 -5.92
N ALA A 372 -10.55 22.89 -5.68
CA ALA A 372 -11.05 24.20 -6.02
C ALA A 372 -10.67 25.24 -4.95
N LYS A 373 -10.72 26.52 -5.31
CA LYS A 373 -10.41 27.63 -4.39
C LYS A 373 -11.36 27.75 -3.21
N ASP A 374 -12.59 27.26 -3.35
CA ASP A 374 -13.58 27.21 -2.28
C ASP A 374 -13.37 26.04 -1.30
N GLY A 375 -12.32 25.24 -1.51
CA GLY A 375 -11.94 24.09 -0.69
C GLY A 375 -12.58 22.77 -1.11
N LYS A 376 -13.50 22.77 -2.09
CA LYS A 376 -14.08 21.52 -2.60
C LYS A 376 -13.04 20.71 -3.35
N VAL A 377 -13.07 19.40 -3.19
CA VAL A 377 -12.21 18.49 -3.95
C VAL A 377 -13.05 17.69 -4.92
N TYR A 378 -12.55 17.54 -6.15
CA TYR A 378 -13.17 16.72 -7.17
C TYR A 378 -12.28 15.54 -7.53
N SER A 379 -12.89 14.37 -7.69
CA SER A 379 -12.23 13.14 -8.12
C SER A 379 -12.81 12.63 -9.42
N ILE A 380 -11.96 12.02 -10.24
CA ILE A 380 -12.35 11.26 -11.43
C ILE A 380 -11.88 9.82 -11.31
N GLY A 381 -12.63 8.89 -11.88
CA GLY A 381 -12.29 7.48 -11.86
C GLY A 381 -12.63 6.74 -13.14
N PHE A 382 -12.01 5.58 -13.33
CA PHE A 382 -12.29 4.66 -14.45
C PHE A 382 -13.64 3.94 -14.32
N ASP A 383 -14.51 4.41 -13.42
CA ASP A 383 -15.93 4.11 -13.37
C ASP A 383 -16.76 5.15 -14.15
N ASP A 384 -16.11 6.03 -14.91
CA ASP A 384 -16.70 7.06 -15.78
C ASP A 384 -17.52 8.12 -15.00
N HIS A 385 -17.01 8.54 -13.85
CA HIS A 385 -17.66 9.55 -13.01
C HIS A 385 -16.68 10.64 -12.55
N VAL A 386 -17.24 11.84 -12.40
CA VAL A 386 -16.74 12.91 -11.54
C VAL A 386 -17.51 12.87 -10.22
N ARG A 387 -16.81 12.94 -9.10
CA ARG A 387 -17.41 13.01 -7.75
C ARG A 387 -16.88 14.23 -7.01
N GLU A 388 -17.73 14.80 -6.16
CA GLU A 388 -17.38 15.90 -5.26
C GLU A 388 -17.13 15.36 -3.85
N ILE A 389 -16.11 15.89 -3.20
CA ILE A 389 -15.75 15.62 -1.81
C ILE A 389 -15.90 16.95 -1.05
N ASP A 390 -16.48 16.87 0.13
CA ASP A 390 -16.72 18.02 1.00
C ASP A 390 -15.43 18.78 1.33
N ALA A 391 -15.55 20.06 1.67
CA ALA A 391 -14.41 20.96 1.84
C ALA A 391 -13.48 20.59 3.01
N ASP A 392 -13.95 19.76 3.95
CA ASP A 392 -13.11 19.21 5.02
C ASP A 392 -12.35 17.93 4.61
N GLY A 393 -12.64 17.40 3.41
CA GLY A 393 -12.03 16.19 2.88
C GLY A 393 -12.49 14.90 3.55
N SER A 394 -13.60 14.91 4.29
CA SER A 394 -14.05 13.77 5.10
C SER A 394 -15.06 12.85 4.42
N SER A 395 -15.93 13.39 3.55
CA SER A 395 -16.99 12.63 2.89
C SER A 395 -17.20 13.02 1.42
N PHE A 396 -17.64 12.04 0.63
CA PHE A 396 -18.18 12.26 -0.71
C PHE A 396 -19.58 12.85 -0.63
N VAL A 397 -19.81 13.89 -1.43
CA VAL A 397 -21.15 14.39 -1.70
C VAL A 397 -21.93 13.30 -2.46
N PRO A 398 -23.21 13.04 -2.14
CA PRO A 398 -23.98 11.98 -2.81
C PRO A 398 -24.16 12.19 -4.32
N ALA A 399 -24.10 13.45 -4.79
CA ALA A 399 -24.20 13.78 -6.20
C ALA A 399 -22.91 13.37 -6.94
N ALA A 400 -23.09 12.73 -8.09
CA ALA A 400 -22.01 12.38 -9.00
C ALA A 400 -22.45 12.70 -10.44
N VAL A 401 -21.48 13.02 -11.28
CA VAL A 401 -21.71 13.33 -12.70
C VAL A 401 -21.03 12.27 -13.55
N ALA A 402 -21.76 11.68 -14.49
CA ALA A 402 -21.17 10.75 -15.45
C ALA A 402 -20.37 11.51 -16.51
N THR A 403 -19.20 10.99 -16.85
CA THR A 403 -18.42 11.45 -18.01
C THR A 403 -18.87 10.72 -19.28
N SER A 404 -18.65 11.32 -20.44
CA SER A 404 -19.05 10.71 -21.71
C SER A 404 -18.15 9.53 -22.12
N THR A 405 -16.85 9.60 -21.80
CA THR A 405 -15.90 8.49 -21.95
C THR A 405 -14.97 8.41 -20.73
N GLN A 406 -14.03 7.46 -20.74
CA GLN A 406 -13.14 7.23 -19.59
C GLN A 406 -12.28 8.47 -19.29
N PRO A 407 -12.32 9.01 -18.06
CA PRO A 407 -11.59 10.21 -17.69
C PRO A 407 -10.12 9.92 -17.37
N LYS A 408 -9.22 10.72 -17.98
CA LYS A 408 -7.76 10.60 -17.86
C LYS A 408 -7.13 11.63 -16.92
N SER A 409 -7.65 12.86 -16.92
CA SER A 409 -7.04 13.99 -16.22
C SER A 409 -8.08 15.04 -15.84
N ILE A 410 -7.87 15.71 -14.71
CA ILE A 410 -8.79 16.72 -14.16
C ILE A 410 -8.01 17.99 -13.82
N ALA A 411 -8.62 19.16 -14.06
CA ALA A 411 -8.12 20.45 -13.59
C ALA A 411 -9.28 21.39 -13.30
N ILE A 412 -9.07 22.37 -12.42
CA ILE A 412 -10.13 23.30 -12.00
C ILE A 412 -9.71 24.73 -12.34
N ALA A 413 -10.58 25.45 -13.05
CA ALA A 413 -10.38 26.85 -13.39
C ALA A 413 -10.66 27.76 -12.19
N GLY A 414 -10.20 29.01 -12.26
CA GLY A 414 -10.32 29.97 -11.15
C GLY A 414 -11.75 30.32 -10.73
N ASP A 415 -12.73 30.06 -11.59
CA ASP A 415 -14.17 30.24 -11.33
C ASP A 415 -14.86 28.98 -10.76
N GLY A 416 -14.09 27.93 -10.45
CA GLY A 416 -14.59 26.65 -9.94
C GLY A 416 -15.07 25.67 -11.01
N THR A 417 -14.90 25.96 -12.30
CA THR A 417 -15.25 25.02 -13.38
C THR A 417 -14.28 23.84 -13.39
N VAL A 418 -14.82 22.63 -13.31
CA VAL A 418 -14.07 21.37 -13.33
C VAL A 418 -13.93 20.90 -14.78
N PHE A 419 -12.72 20.92 -15.31
CA PHE A 419 -12.41 20.39 -16.63
C PHE A 419 -11.89 18.96 -16.53
N VAL A 420 -12.40 18.10 -17.40
CA VAL A 420 -12.01 16.69 -17.49
C VAL A 420 -11.54 16.38 -18.90
N GLY A 421 -10.29 15.93 -19.01
CA GLY A 421 -9.75 15.36 -20.23
C GLY A 421 -10.04 13.86 -20.27
N GLU A 422 -10.73 13.41 -21.31
CA GLU A 422 -11.20 12.03 -21.48
C GLU A 422 -10.64 11.43 -22.78
N ILE A 423 -11.00 10.18 -23.08
CA ILE A 423 -10.65 9.56 -24.37
C ILE A 423 -11.42 10.29 -25.50
N GLY A 424 -10.70 11.09 -26.28
CA GLY A 424 -11.20 11.77 -27.48
C GLY A 424 -12.06 13.02 -27.22
N ILE A 425 -12.28 13.42 -25.96
CA ILE A 425 -13.18 14.53 -25.62
C ILE A 425 -12.67 15.30 -24.40
N VAL A 426 -13.08 16.56 -24.30
CA VAL A 426 -12.89 17.40 -23.12
C VAL A 426 -14.26 17.90 -22.67
N GLU A 427 -14.64 17.59 -21.44
CA GLU A 427 -15.87 18.08 -20.82
C GLU A 427 -15.54 19.07 -19.70
N ALA A 428 -16.49 19.97 -19.42
CA ALA A 428 -16.41 20.86 -18.28
C ALA A 428 -17.71 20.83 -17.47
N PHE A 429 -17.58 20.85 -16.15
CA PHE A 429 -18.68 20.74 -15.21
C PHE A 429 -18.66 21.90 -14.23
N ARG A 430 -19.84 22.41 -13.89
CA ARG A 430 -20.04 23.42 -12.84
C ARG A 430 -21.31 23.08 -12.07
N SER A 431 -21.23 23.05 -10.74
CA SER A 431 -22.37 22.69 -9.88
C SER A 431 -23.04 21.37 -10.27
N ASN A 432 -22.23 20.35 -10.55
CA ASN A 432 -22.67 19.01 -11.00
C ASN A 432 -23.48 19.01 -12.31
N GLN A 433 -23.31 20.01 -13.17
CA GLN A 433 -23.90 20.06 -14.52
C GLN A 433 -22.82 20.23 -15.58
N LYS A 434 -22.98 19.54 -16.71
CA LYS A 434 -22.12 19.70 -17.87
C LYS A 434 -22.38 21.07 -18.52
N VAL A 435 -21.35 21.89 -18.63
CA VAL A 435 -21.39 23.23 -19.23
C VAL A 435 -20.63 23.32 -20.56
N LEU A 436 -19.74 22.36 -20.83
CA LEU A 436 -18.99 22.27 -22.09
C LEU A 436 -18.82 20.80 -22.48
N GLU A 437 -18.95 20.54 -23.78
CA GLU A 437 -18.47 19.32 -24.43
C GLU A 437 -17.70 19.74 -25.68
N GLN A 438 -16.42 19.41 -25.75
CA GLN A 438 -15.58 19.69 -26.92
C GLN A 438 -14.94 18.40 -27.40
N LYS A 439 -15.06 18.11 -28.70
CA LYS A 439 -14.42 16.97 -29.39
C LYS A 439 -13.27 17.47 -30.24
N PRO A 440 -12.03 17.50 -29.72
CA PRO A 440 -10.89 17.96 -30.50
C PRO A 440 -10.56 16.97 -31.62
N SER A 441 -9.86 17.44 -32.66
CA SER A 441 -9.37 16.57 -33.75
C SER A 441 -8.17 15.71 -33.36
N TYR A 442 -7.73 15.79 -32.10
CA TYR A 442 -6.60 15.08 -31.52
C TYR A 442 -7.02 14.38 -30.23
N GLN A 443 -6.22 13.43 -29.74
CA GLN A 443 -6.50 12.71 -28.49
C GLN A 443 -6.00 13.51 -27.28
N PRO A 444 -6.89 13.98 -26.38
CA PRO A 444 -6.48 14.59 -25.13
C PRO A 444 -5.81 13.58 -24.20
N SER A 445 -4.77 14.01 -23.50
CA SER A 445 -3.97 13.15 -22.63
C SER A 445 -3.70 13.74 -21.24
N ALA A 446 -3.70 15.07 -21.11
CA ALA A 446 -3.56 15.78 -19.84
C ALA A 446 -4.29 17.12 -19.91
N ILE A 447 -4.76 17.62 -18.77
CA ILE A 447 -5.36 18.96 -18.66
C ILE A 447 -4.76 19.71 -17.48
N GLY A 448 -4.59 21.02 -17.64
CA GLY A 448 -4.20 21.93 -16.58
C GLY A 448 -5.03 23.21 -16.67
N ALA A 449 -5.32 23.84 -15.54
CA ALA A 449 -6.08 25.09 -15.51
C ALA A 449 -5.47 26.05 -14.48
N GLY A 450 -5.55 27.35 -14.76
CA GLY A 450 -5.01 28.41 -13.91
C GLY A 450 -5.62 29.76 -14.29
N GLY A 451 -6.33 30.39 -13.34
CA GLY A 451 -7.13 31.59 -13.65
C GLY A 451 -8.20 31.28 -14.70
N SER A 452 -8.24 32.04 -15.79
CA SER A 452 -9.09 31.79 -16.97
C SER A 452 -8.42 30.92 -18.03
N PHE A 453 -7.16 30.51 -17.86
CA PHE A 453 -6.46 29.70 -18.84
C PHE A 453 -6.68 28.21 -18.62
N VAL A 454 -6.88 27.48 -19.72
CA VAL A 454 -7.01 26.02 -19.74
C VAL A 454 -6.05 25.46 -20.79
N ALA A 455 -5.11 24.64 -20.35
CA ALA A 455 -4.14 23.98 -21.20
C ALA A 455 -4.55 22.52 -21.42
N ILE A 456 -4.65 22.11 -22.69
CA ILE A 456 -4.99 20.73 -23.08
C ILE A 456 -3.79 20.11 -23.79
N GLY A 457 -3.22 19.08 -23.17
CA GLY A 457 -2.15 18.27 -23.73
C GLY A 457 -2.69 17.19 -24.64
N GLY A 458 -2.02 16.94 -25.76
CA GLY A 458 -2.38 15.88 -26.71
C GLY A 458 -1.36 14.76 -26.80
N GLU A 459 -1.82 13.59 -27.23
CA GLU A 459 -0.95 12.46 -27.62
C GLU A 459 -0.10 12.79 -28.87
N ASP A 460 -0.45 13.84 -29.60
CA ASP A 460 0.32 14.40 -30.72
C ASP A 460 1.49 15.30 -30.28
N ARG A 461 1.78 15.34 -28.97
CA ARG A 461 2.93 16.00 -28.35
C ARG A 461 2.85 17.53 -28.33
N LYS A 462 1.68 18.13 -28.51
CA LYS A 462 1.51 19.59 -28.37
C LYS A 462 0.52 19.94 -27.27
N VAL A 463 0.69 21.13 -26.73
CA VAL A 463 -0.19 21.70 -25.70
C VAL A 463 -0.99 22.84 -26.31
N ARG A 464 -2.31 22.81 -26.18
CA ARG A 464 -3.21 23.87 -26.65
C ARG A 464 -3.54 24.75 -25.48
N LEU A 465 -3.11 26.01 -25.53
CA LEU A 465 -3.46 27.00 -24.52
C LEU A 465 -4.76 27.68 -24.95
N ASN A 466 -5.77 27.57 -24.09
CA ASN A 466 -7.09 28.14 -24.32
C ASN A 466 -7.43 29.16 -23.24
N GLU A 467 -8.30 30.10 -23.59
CA GLU A 467 -8.97 30.99 -22.65
C GLU A 467 -10.41 30.53 -22.44
N TRP A 468 -10.82 30.46 -21.19
CA TRP A 468 -12.17 30.12 -20.76
C TRP A 468 -12.93 31.39 -20.39
N ASP A 469 -14.04 31.65 -21.09
CA ASP A 469 -14.90 32.82 -20.86
C ASP A 469 -16.13 32.52 -19.99
N GLY A 470 -16.23 31.31 -19.43
CA GLY A 470 -17.40 30.82 -18.70
C GLY A 470 -18.39 30.01 -19.55
N LYS A 471 -18.20 29.94 -20.87
CA LYS A 471 -19.08 29.22 -21.80
C LYS A 471 -18.33 28.40 -22.85
N ALA A 472 -17.23 28.92 -23.40
CA ALA A 472 -16.47 28.27 -24.46
C ALA A 472 -14.96 28.37 -24.23
N LEU A 473 -14.23 27.40 -24.78
CA LEU A 473 -12.77 27.45 -24.87
C LEU A 473 -12.37 28.12 -26.18
N LYS A 474 -11.59 29.20 -26.07
CA LYS A 474 -10.98 29.88 -27.21
C LYS A 474 -9.50 29.55 -27.27
N GLU A 475 -9.08 28.84 -28.32
CA GLU A 475 -7.66 28.53 -28.52
C GLU A 475 -6.86 29.83 -28.76
N LEU A 476 -5.83 30.05 -27.94
CA LEU A 476 -4.93 31.20 -28.01
C LEU A 476 -3.61 30.88 -28.70
N ALA A 477 -3.10 29.66 -28.52
CA ALA A 477 -1.85 29.19 -29.10
C ALA A 477 -1.71 27.66 -29.04
N VAL A 478 -0.93 27.12 -29.97
CA VAL A 478 -0.41 25.75 -29.93
C VAL A 478 1.06 25.81 -29.53
N LEU A 479 1.38 25.25 -28.37
CA LEU A 479 2.72 25.23 -27.78
C LEU A 479 3.41 23.90 -28.13
N GLU A 480 4.59 24.01 -28.76
CA GLU A 480 5.37 22.87 -29.25
C GLU A 480 6.70 22.72 -28.52
N GLY A 481 7.28 21.50 -28.53
CA GLY A 481 8.61 21.23 -28.01
C GLY A 481 8.73 19.92 -27.22
N ASN A 482 7.61 19.36 -26.76
CA ASN A 482 7.57 18.04 -26.14
C ASN A 482 8.05 16.97 -27.13
N GLN A 483 8.69 15.92 -26.63
CA GLN A 483 9.25 14.84 -27.44
C GLN A 483 8.38 13.58 -27.38
N GLY A 484 7.59 13.44 -26.31
CA GLY A 484 6.60 12.39 -26.12
C GLY A 484 5.18 12.94 -25.96
N GLN A 485 4.23 12.02 -25.74
CA GLN A 485 2.84 12.36 -25.44
C GLN A 485 2.79 13.21 -24.17
N VAL A 486 2.01 14.29 -24.15
CA VAL A 486 1.89 15.13 -22.96
C VAL A 486 1.20 14.34 -21.87
N SER A 487 1.82 14.18 -20.72
CA SER A 487 1.33 13.30 -19.65
C SER A 487 0.99 14.02 -18.35
N ALA A 488 1.48 15.25 -18.15
CA ALA A 488 1.14 16.09 -17.02
C ALA A 488 1.21 17.58 -17.40
N LEU A 489 0.28 18.38 -16.88
CA LEU A 489 0.25 19.84 -17.05
C LEU A 489 -0.02 20.51 -15.70
N SER A 490 0.64 21.65 -15.46
CA SER A 490 0.38 22.42 -14.24
C SER A 490 0.81 23.88 -14.42
N PHE A 491 -0.11 24.81 -14.16
CA PHE A 491 0.21 26.24 -14.11
C PHE A 491 0.94 26.58 -12.82
N SER A 492 1.89 27.51 -12.89
CA SER A 492 2.46 28.10 -11.68
C SER A 492 1.39 28.92 -10.94
N PRO A 493 1.46 29.04 -9.60
CA PRO A 493 0.49 29.79 -8.81
C PRO A 493 0.33 31.26 -9.23
N ASP A 494 1.39 31.90 -9.70
CA ASP A 494 1.36 33.27 -10.25
C ASP A 494 0.79 33.36 -11.68
N GLY A 495 0.50 32.22 -12.32
CA GLY A 495 -0.01 32.12 -13.69
C GLY A 495 1.01 32.44 -14.78
N LYS A 496 2.27 32.70 -14.43
CA LYS A 496 3.31 33.10 -15.40
C LYS A 496 3.79 31.94 -16.27
N TYR A 497 3.90 30.75 -15.68
CA TYR A 497 4.46 29.58 -16.31
C TYR A 497 3.44 28.45 -16.44
N LEU A 498 3.56 27.70 -17.53
CA LEU A 498 2.88 26.41 -17.71
C LEU A 498 3.94 25.32 -17.82
N ALA A 499 3.96 24.40 -16.85
CA ALA A 499 4.76 23.19 -16.91
C ALA A 499 4.06 22.12 -17.75
N SER A 500 4.82 21.52 -18.66
CA SER A 500 4.42 20.38 -19.50
C SER A 500 5.43 19.26 -19.37
N GLY A 501 4.96 18.10 -18.92
CA GLY A 501 5.74 16.87 -18.80
C GLY A 501 5.25 15.86 -19.82
N ASP A 502 6.17 15.10 -20.40
CA ASP A 502 5.81 14.09 -21.40
C ASP A 502 6.23 12.66 -21.06
N SER A 503 5.77 11.73 -21.90
CA SER A 503 6.02 10.29 -21.78
C SER A 503 7.50 9.91 -21.94
N SER A 504 8.35 10.81 -22.44
CA SER A 504 9.80 10.58 -22.58
C SER A 504 10.61 11.04 -21.37
N GLY A 505 9.96 11.68 -20.39
CA GLY A 505 10.62 12.26 -19.22
C GLY A 505 11.10 13.71 -19.40
N LYS A 506 10.74 14.35 -20.52
CA LYS A 506 11.06 15.76 -20.72
C LYS A 506 10.08 16.64 -19.96
N VAL A 507 10.61 17.62 -19.23
CA VAL A 507 9.84 18.71 -18.62
C VAL A 507 10.17 20.00 -19.35
N ILE A 508 9.12 20.72 -19.74
CA ILE A 508 9.20 21.98 -20.48
C ILE A 508 8.39 23.03 -19.73
N LEU A 509 8.91 24.26 -19.67
CA LEU A 509 8.15 25.41 -19.23
C LEU A 509 7.84 26.32 -20.42
N PHE A 510 6.59 26.75 -20.50
CA PHE A 510 6.14 27.80 -21.39
C PHE A 510 5.83 29.06 -20.58
N ASP A 511 6.10 30.22 -21.16
CA ASP A 511 5.58 31.49 -20.67
C ASP A 511 4.15 31.66 -21.19
N VAL A 512 3.20 31.87 -20.28
CA VAL A 512 1.77 31.89 -20.58
C VAL A 512 1.38 33.17 -21.33
N GLN A 513 1.97 34.32 -20.98
CA GLN A 513 1.65 35.59 -21.62
C GLN A 513 2.29 35.70 -23.00
N GLU A 514 3.57 35.34 -23.10
CA GLU A 514 4.32 35.36 -24.36
C GLU A 514 3.96 34.21 -25.30
N ARG A 515 3.30 33.15 -24.77
CA ARG A 515 2.85 31.95 -25.50
C ARG A 515 4.01 31.24 -26.20
N LYS A 516 5.17 31.22 -25.54
CA LYS A 516 6.43 30.72 -26.10
C LYS A 516 7.15 29.82 -25.12
N LEU A 517 8.04 29.00 -25.66
CA LEU A 517 8.96 28.18 -24.89
C LEU A 517 9.84 29.06 -24.01
N PHE A 518 9.78 28.88 -22.68
CA PHE A 518 10.66 29.54 -21.73
C PHE A 518 11.93 28.73 -21.50
N THR A 519 11.80 27.43 -21.22
CA THR A 519 12.95 26.52 -21.12
C THR A 519 12.56 25.08 -21.47
N SER A 520 13.49 24.37 -22.10
CA SER A 520 13.41 22.93 -22.36
C SER A 520 14.59 22.16 -21.75
N ARG A 521 15.31 22.76 -20.80
CA ARG A 521 16.54 22.21 -20.22
C ARG A 521 16.30 21.14 -19.14
N TRP A 522 15.05 20.97 -18.69
CA TRP A 522 14.70 20.03 -17.62
C TRP A 522 14.43 18.64 -18.18
N ALA A 523 15.50 17.90 -18.49
CA ALA A 523 15.45 16.57 -19.12
C ALA A 523 16.25 15.50 -18.34
N HIS A 524 16.11 15.48 -17.01
CA HIS A 524 16.83 14.49 -16.18
C HIS A 524 16.05 13.21 -15.91
N HIS A 525 14.71 13.26 -16.02
CA HIS A 525 13.91 12.07 -15.93
C HIS A 525 14.12 11.19 -17.17
N SER A 526 14.06 9.87 -16.98
CA SER A 526 14.24 8.87 -18.05
C SER A 526 12.96 8.16 -18.46
N ALA A 527 11.84 8.50 -17.83
CA ALA A 527 10.52 7.94 -18.14
C ALA A 527 9.39 8.95 -17.90
N ARG A 528 8.17 8.56 -18.28
CA ARG A 528 6.93 9.36 -18.21
C ARG A 528 6.81 10.18 -16.93
N ILE A 529 6.55 11.47 -17.10
CA ILE A 529 6.18 12.38 -16.00
C ILE A 529 4.73 12.14 -15.62
N ASN A 530 4.46 11.87 -14.35
CA ASN A 530 3.11 11.57 -13.86
C ASN A 530 2.47 12.74 -13.12
N SER A 531 3.26 13.55 -12.42
CA SER A 531 2.71 14.60 -11.55
C SER A 531 3.67 15.78 -11.40
N PHE A 532 3.08 16.95 -11.20
CA PHE A 532 3.75 18.20 -10.88
C PHE A 532 3.16 18.83 -9.64
N SER A 533 3.99 19.53 -8.87
CA SER A 533 3.52 20.41 -7.80
C SER A 533 4.44 21.63 -7.68
N TRP A 534 3.85 22.81 -7.76
CA TRP A 534 4.56 24.08 -7.60
C TRP A 534 4.62 24.51 -6.14
N THR A 535 5.70 25.18 -5.76
CA THR A 535 5.71 26.00 -4.54
C THR A 535 4.86 27.24 -4.76
N GLU A 536 4.23 27.75 -3.70
CA GLU A 536 3.30 28.88 -3.74
C GLU A 536 3.96 30.16 -4.26
N ASP A 537 5.27 30.31 -4.04
CA ASP A 537 6.08 31.42 -4.57
C ASP A 537 6.40 31.32 -6.06
N SER A 538 5.97 30.25 -6.75
CA SER A 538 6.21 29.96 -8.17
C SER A 538 7.70 29.81 -8.56
N ARG A 539 8.60 29.64 -7.58
CA ARG A 539 10.05 29.53 -7.82
C ARG A 539 10.53 28.11 -8.04
N HIS A 540 9.81 27.13 -7.49
CA HIS A 540 10.21 25.73 -7.56
C HIS A 540 9.06 24.83 -8.04
N LEU A 541 9.43 23.82 -8.81
CA LEU A 541 8.53 22.78 -9.30
C LEU A 541 9.07 21.43 -8.87
N ALA A 542 8.25 20.61 -8.22
CA ALA A 542 8.52 19.19 -8.04
C ALA A 542 7.90 18.41 -9.20
N SER A 543 8.63 17.43 -9.74
CA SER A 543 8.11 16.46 -10.72
C SER A 543 8.33 15.03 -10.24
N GLY A 544 7.29 14.20 -10.34
CA GLY A 544 7.35 12.76 -10.10
C GLY A 544 7.25 11.98 -11.41
N SER A 545 8.04 10.92 -11.55
CA SER A 545 8.10 10.11 -12.77
C SER A 545 8.03 8.61 -12.50
N LEU A 546 7.61 7.88 -13.53
CA LEU A 546 7.69 6.42 -13.62
C LEU A 546 9.12 5.88 -13.43
N ASP A 547 10.15 6.71 -13.63
CA ASP A 547 11.55 6.33 -13.41
C ASP A 547 11.94 6.16 -11.93
N THR A 548 10.98 6.29 -11.00
CA THR A 548 11.13 6.22 -9.53
C THR A 548 11.73 7.45 -8.86
N HIS A 549 12.06 8.49 -9.62
CA HIS A 549 12.71 9.69 -9.10
C HIS A 549 11.71 10.81 -8.86
N VAL A 550 12.10 11.73 -7.98
CA VAL A 550 11.52 13.07 -7.89
C VAL A 550 12.63 14.09 -8.14
N TYR A 551 12.35 15.08 -8.98
CA TYR A 551 13.25 16.21 -9.19
C TYR A 551 12.57 17.50 -8.75
N ILE A 552 13.33 18.34 -8.05
CA ILE A 552 12.93 19.71 -7.72
C ILE A 552 13.72 20.67 -8.61
N TRP A 553 12.99 21.44 -9.40
CA TRP A 553 13.52 22.39 -10.37
C TRP A 553 13.41 23.82 -9.84
N SER A 554 14.25 24.72 -10.35
CA SER A 554 14.22 26.16 -10.02
C SER A 554 14.01 27.00 -11.27
N THR A 555 13.03 27.89 -11.26
CA THR A 555 12.76 28.83 -12.36
C THR A 555 13.81 29.94 -12.44
N GLU A 556 14.46 30.27 -11.34
CA GLU A 556 15.55 31.26 -11.27
C GLU A 556 16.90 30.64 -11.68
N LYS A 557 17.15 29.38 -11.27
CA LYS A 557 18.42 28.67 -11.52
C LYS A 557 18.19 27.43 -12.38
N LEU A 558 17.90 27.65 -13.67
CA LEU A 558 17.48 26.61 -14.62
C LEU A 558 18.42 25.39 -14.76
N MET A 559 19.71 25.55 -14.45
CA MET A 559 20.71 24.47 -14.53
C MET A 559 20.85 23.68 -13.22
N LYS A 560 20.15 24.07 -12.15
CA LYS A 560 20.23 23.43 -10.85
C LYS A 560 18.93 22.68 -10.54
N ASN A 561 19.06 21.48 -10.01
CA ASN A 561 17.95 20.70 -9.47
C ASN A 561 18.33 20.02 -8.14
N VAL A 562 17.34 19.47 -7.45
CA VAL A 562 17.54 18.56 -6.31
C VAL A 562 16.97 17.19 -6.71
N PRO A 563 17.81 16.18 -6.96
CA PRO A 563 17.36 14.83 -7.29
C PRO A 563 17.09 14.01 -6.04
N ILE A 564 15.84 13.64 -5.78
CA ILE A 564 15.48 12.59 -4.84
C ILE A 564 15.40 11.28 -5.63
N LYS A 565 16.51 10.55 -5.66
CA LYS A 565 16.62 9.29 -6.42
C LYS A 565 15.94 8.15 -5.68
N ASN A 566 15.37 7.21 -6.43
CA ASN A 566 14.68 6.03 -5.88
C ASN A 566 13.67 6.42 -4.79
N ALA A 567 12.90 7.49 -5.04
CA ALA A 567 11.95 8.04 -4.09
C ALA A 567 10.85 7.02 -3.73
N GLY A 568 10.50 6.12 -4.66
CA GLY A 568 9.59 5.01 -4.41
C GLY A 568 9.65 3.95 -5.51
N PRO A 569 9.66 2.64 -5.17
CA PRO A 569 9.68 1.55 -6.14
C PRO A 569 8.47 1.56 -7.07
N GLY A 570 8.68 1.17 -8.33
CA GLY A 570 7.62 1.05 -9.32
C GLY A 570 7.15 2.38 -9.96
N GLY A 571 7.68 3.52 -9.50
CA GLY A 571 7.42 4.83 -10.09
C GLY A 571 6.63 5.74 -9.14
N ILE A 572 6.85 7.05 -9.28
CA ILE A 572 6.14 8.09 -8.55
C ILE A 572 4.95 8.55 -9.38
N ASN A 573 3.75 8.44 -8.81
CA ASN A 573 2.51 8.84 -9.46
C ASN A 573 2.05 10.23 -9.01
N GLY A 574 2.40 10.64 -7.79
CA GLY A 574 1.96 11.90 -7.20
C GLY A 574 3.06 12.60 -6.43
N VAL A 575 3.15 13.92 -6.59
CA VAL A 575 3.96 14.82 -5.74
C VAL A 575 3.11 16.00 -5.27
N LEU A 576 3.32 16.48 -4.05
CA LEU A 576 2.59 17.62 -3.49
C LEU A 576 3.44 18.39 -2.49
N TRP A 577 3.68 19.68 -2.72
CA TRP A 577 4.21 20.57 -1.70
C TRP A 577 3.18 20.81 -0.60
N LEU A 578 3.55 20.51 0.64
CA LEU A 578 2.76 20.79 1.83
C LEU A 578 3.02 22.23 2.30
N ASN A 579 2.03 22.91 2.90
CA ASN A 579 2.13 24.32 3.32
C ASN A 579 2.58 25.26 2.18
N GLY A 580 2.19 24.98 0.93
CA GLY A 580 2.66 25.76 -0.23
C GLY A 580 4.17 25.70 -0.46
N GLY A 581 4.89 24.77 0.18
CA GLY A 581 6.36 24.70 0.13
C GLY A 581 7.07 25.77 0.96
N LYS A 582 6.35 26.51 1.82
CA LYS A 582 6.93 27.51 2.72
C LYS A 582 7.46 26.84 3.99
N SER A 583 8.72 27.15 4.34
CA SER A 583 9.24 26.94 5.69
C SER A 583 10.00 28.18 6.16
N PRO A 584 9.87 28.60 7.43
CA PRO A 584 10.57 29.76 7.98
C PRO A 584 12.11 29.71 7.86
N ASN A 585 12.68 28.52 7.64
CA ASN A 585 14.11 28.24 7.61
C ASN A 585 14.68 28.04 6.18
N GLY A 586 13.90 28.33 5.13
CA GLY A 586 14.32 28.14 3.73
C GLY A 586 14.32 26.69 3.25
N THR A 587 13.59 25.79 3.93
CA THR A 587 13.27 24.44 3.44
C THR A 587 11.82 24.36 2.94
N GLY A 588 11.43 23.25 2.34
CA GLY A 588 10.04 22.94 2.00
C GLY A 588 9.72 21.49 2.32
N LYS A 589 8.46 21.19 2.64
CA LYS A 589 7.97 19.82 2.85
C LYS A 589 7.27 19.30 1.59
N LEU A 590 7.75 18.19 1.06
CA LEU A 590 7.22 17.57 -0.16
C LEU A 590 6.68 16.18 0.17
N ALA A 591 5.41 15.91 -0.16
CA ALA A 591 4.86 14.57 -0.18
C ALA A 591 5.11 13.93 -1.56
N SER A 592 5.47 12.64 -1.58
CA SER A 592 5.54 11.84 -2.80
C SER A 592 4.87 10.49 -2.59
N THR A 593 4.21 9.97 -3.62
CA THR A 593 3.53 8.68 -3.58
C THR A 593 3.50 8.01 -4.94
N GLY A 594 3.25 6.70 -5.00
CA GLY A 594 3.38 5.95 -6.23
C GLY A 594 2.83 4.53 -6.20
N PHE A 595 3.45 3.68 -7.02
CA PHE A 595 2.97 2.33 -7.31
C PHE A 595 2.91 1.41 -6.07
N ASP A 596 3.75 1.66 -5.08
CA ASP A 596 3.77 0.91 -3.81
C ASP A 596 2.70 1.34 -2.80
N GLY A 597 1.91 2.37 -3.11
CA GLY A 597 0.85 2.88 -2.24
C GLY A 597 1.36 3.58 -0.98
N VAL A 598 2.67 3.83 -0.88
CA VAL A 598 3.29 4.48 0.29
C VAL A 598 3.36 5.98 0.05
N VAL A 599 3.05 6.78 1.08
CA VAL A 599 3.29 8.23 1.05
C VAL A 599 4.54 8.54 1.86
N ARG A 600 5.46 9.31 1.26
CA ARG A 600 6.73 9.71 1.87
C ARG A 600 6.79 11.22 1.96
N ILE A 601 7.18 11.72 3.13
CA ILE A 601 7.38 13.16 3.36
C ILE A 601 8.87 13.46 3.39
N TRP A 602 9.28 14.42 2.57
CA TRP A 602 10.65 14.87 2.41
C TRP A 602 10.77 16.32 2.89
N GLU A 603 11.82 16.61 3.64
CA GLU A 603 12.33 17.96 3.78
C GLU A 603 13.30 18.24 2.63
N VAL A 604 13.10 19.35 1.92
CA VAL A 604 13.94 19.77 0.80
C VAL A 604 14.53 21.13 1.11
N LYS A 605 15.85 21.26 1.05
CA LYS A 605 16.53 22.58 1.13
C LYS A 605 16.74 23.14 -0.27
N PHE A 606 16.23 24.34 -0.54
CA PHE A 606 16.24 24.98 -1.87
C PHE A 606 17.54 25.69 -2.23
N HIS A 607 17.75 25.90 -3.54
CA HIS A 607 18.95 26.54 -4.10
C HIS A 607 18.85 28.03 -3.81
N THR A 608 19.43 28.46 -2.69
CA THR A 608 19.73 29.87 -2.44
C THR A 608 20.47 30.46 -3.61
#